data_AF-A0A9Q7QVM3-F1
#
_entry.id   AF-A0A9Q7QVM3-F1
#
_cell.length_a   1.000
_cell.length_b   1.000
_cell.length_c   1.000
_cell.angle_alpha   90.00
_cell.angle_beta   90.00
_cell.angle_gamma   90.00
#
_symmetry.space_group_name_H-M   'P 1'
#
loop_
_entity.id
_entity.type
_entity.pdbx_description
1 polymer ?
#
loop_
_entity_poly.entity_id
_entity_poly.type
_entity_poly.pdbx_seq_one_letter_code
_entity_poly.pdbx_strand_id
1 'polypeptide(L)'
;MASTSTALDVAAVLARLRRGPLLQATAGSSAVVAFPPLEQMLPHRTPFLLIDGVLAWDPDDHVLHAQRRVDPEDPVLGGHFPGNPIYPGALQGEAIAQAGQCLLHMARGCPAQPLDILATRVFGAQFLGQVRPGDIMDIEVRMLDDNGMLAIFGGRISVAGAVRSVVVMEGCHV
;
A
#
# COMPACT_ATOMS: atom_id res chain seq x y z
N MET A 1 -14.41 -10.95 -29.97
CA MET A 1 -13.27 -10.05 -30.18
C MET A 1 -12.22 -10.43 -29.16
N ALA A 2 -11.05 -10.91 -29.60
CA ALA A 2 -10.00 -11.38 -28.70
C ALA A 2 -9.44 -10.18 -27.91
N SER A 3 -9.64 -10.19 -26.60
CA SER A 3 -8.97 -9.28 -25.68
C SER A 3 -7.49 -9.69 -25.67
N THR A 4 -6.64 -8.92 -26.34
CA THR A 4 -5.21 -8.99 -26.11
C THR A 4 -4.93 -8.37 -24.75
N SER A 5 -5.05 -9.18 -23.70
CA SER A 5 -4.43 -8.89 -22.41
C SER A 5 -2.93 -8.77 -22.63
N THR A 6 -2.44 -7.55 -22.84
CA THR A 6 -1.00 -7.28 -22.80
C THR A 6 -0.51 -7.71 -21.43
N ALA A 7 0.37 -8.71 -21.37
CA ALA A 7 0.92 -9.18 -20.11
C ALA A 7 1.54 -8.01 -19.35
N LEU A 8 1.25 -7.91 -18.05
CA LEU A 8 1.78 -6.87 -17.18
C LEU A 8 3.32 -6.88 -17.23
N ASP A 9 3.93 -5.79 -17.70
CA ASP A 9 5.38 -5.61 -17.63
C ASP A 9 5.78 -5.19 -16.21
N VAL A 10 5.98 -6.19 -15.36
CA VAL A 10 6.34 -6.02 -13.95
C VAL A 10 7.63 -5.20 -13.80
N ALA A 11 8.60 -5.36 -14.69
CA ALA A 11 9.87 -4.64 -14.62
C ALA A 11 9.68 -3.14 -14.89
N ALA A 12 8.89 -2.79 -15.90
CA ALA A 12 8.53 -1.41 -16.19
C ALA A 12 7.73 -0.77 -15.04
N VAL A 13 6.78 -1.51 -14.45
CA VAL A 13 5.99 -1.05 -13.30
C VAL A 13 6.90 -0.77 -12.10
N LEU A 14 7.76 -1.71 -11.70
CA LEU A 14 8.72 -1.51 -10.61
C LEU A 14 9.66 -0.32 -10.88
N ALA A 15 10.08 -0.14 -12.14
CA ALA A 15 10.88 1.03 -12.53
C ALA A 15 10.10 2.35 -12.46
N ARG A 16 8.77 2.35 -12.68
CA ARG A 16 7.91 3.52 -12.53
C ARG A 16 7.72 3.89 -11.06
N LEU A 17 7.42 2.91 -10.20
CA LEU A 17 7.18 3.10 -8.77
C LEU A 17 8.37 3.77 -8.05
N ARG A 18 9.59 3.59 -8.56
CA ARG A 18 10.80 4.22 -8.02
C ARG A 18 11.00 5.70 -8.37
N ARG A 19 10.31 6.25 -9.38
CA ARG A 19 10.64 7.58 -9.96
C ARG A 19 10.02 8.78 -9.25
N GLY A 20 9.18 8.58 -8.26
CA GLY A 20 8.53 9.67 -7.53
C GLY A 20 7.12 9.31 -7.07
N PRO A 21 6.42 10.28 -6.45
CA PRO A 21 5.05 10.10 -5.98
C PRO A 21 4.11 9.61 -7.09
N LEU A 22 3.13 8.81 -6.70
CA LEU A 22 2.04 8.35 -7.56
C LEU A 22 0.92 9.37 -7.60
N LEU A 23 0.67 10.08 -6.49
CA LEU A 23 -0.21 11.23 -6.47
C LEU A 23 0.55 12.48 -6.89
N GLN A 24 -0.02 13.23 -7.83
CA GLN A 24 0.41 14.59 -8.08
C GLN A 24 -0.27 15.49 -7.06
N ALA A 25 0.47 16.44 -6.48
CA ALA A 25 -0.14 17.45 -5.62
C ALA A 25 -1.14 18.26 -6.47
N THR A 26 -2.43 18.04 -6.24
CA THR A 26 -3.46 18.88 -6.85
C THR A 26 -3.42 20.24 -6.19
N ALA A 27 -3.07 21.27 -6.97
CA ALA A 27 -3.19 22.65 -6.52
C ALA A 27 -4.69 22.99 -6.39
N GLY A 28 -5.24 22.79 -5.19
CA GLY A 28 -6.58 23.25 -4.85
C GLY A 28 -7.51 22.16 -4.35
N SER A 29 -7.41 21.83 -3.07
CA SER A 29 -8.55 21.74 -2.15
C SER A 29 -8.00 21.45 -0.75
N SER A 30 -8.19 22.41 0.16
CA SER A 30 -7.86 22.28 1.59
C SER A 30 -8.99 21.56 2.37
N ALA A 31 -9.94 20.93 1.69
CA ALA A 31 -10.97 20.16 2.36
C ALA A 31 -10.33 18.91 2.95
N VAL A 32 -10.27 18.85 4.29
CA VAL A 32 -9.96 17.62 5.01
C VAL A 32 -11.10 16.64 4.71
N VAL A 33 -10.89 15.77 3.73
CA VAL A 33 -11.80 14.65 3.47
C VAL A 33 -11.56 13.63 4.57
N ALA A 34 -12.57 13.41 5.42
CA ALA A 34 -12.52 12.33 6.39
C ALA A 34 -12.72 11.00 5.65
N PHE A 35 -11.72 10.12 5.71
CA PHE A 35 -11.82 8.76 5.19
C PHE A 35 -12.51 7.85 6.22
N PRO A 36 -13.12 6.73 5.78
CA PRO A 36 -13.68 5.75 6.71
C PRO A 36 -12.62 5.24 7.71
N PRO A 37 -13.03 4.84 8.93
CA PRO A 37 -12.14 4.15 9.86
C PRO A 37 -11.53 2.90 9.22
N LEU A 38 -10.26 2.61 9.53
CA LEU A 38 -9.55 1.47 8.96
C LEU A 38 -10.24 0.14 9.28
N GLU A 39 -10.89 0.05 10.44
CA GLU A 39 -11.60 -1.15 10.90
C GLU A 39 -12.83 -1.48 10.05
N GLN A 40 -13.37 -0.48 9.33
CA GLN A 40 -14.44 -0.66 8.35
C GLN A 40 -13.89 -1.11 7.00
N MET A 41 -12.67 -0.68 6.64
CA MET A 41 -12.07 -0.96 5.34
C MET A 41 -11.28 -2.28 5.34
N LEU A 42 -10.71 -2.64 6.49
CA LEU A 42 -9.77 -3.74 6.65
C LEU A 42 -10.22 -4.69 7.78
N PRO A 43 -10.04 -6.01 7.60
CA PRO A 43 -10.25 -6.98 8.68
C PRO A 43 -9.09 -7.00 9.70
N HIS A 44 -7.92 -6.45 9.34
CA HIS A 44 -6.70 -6.45 10.16
C HIS A 44 -6.86 -5.70 11.48
N ARG A 45 -6.22 -6.18 12.55
CA ARG A 45 -6.19 -5.55 13.88
C ARG A 45 -4.79 -5.61 14.48
N THR A 46 -4.53 -4.78 15.50
CA THR A 46 -3.27 -4.77 16.26
C THR A 46 -2.90 -6.19 16.73
N PRO A 47 -1.64 -6.62 16.59
CA PRO A 47 -0.47 -5.86 16.12
C PRO A 47 -0.20 -5.93 14.60
N PHE A 48 -1.15 -6.41 13.78
CA PHE A 48 -0.96 -6.62 12.33
C PHE A 48 -1.77 -5.66 11.44
N LEU A 49 -2.33 -4.59 12.03
CA LEU A 49 -2.80 -3.44 11.27
C LEU A 49 -1.60 -2.51 11.03
N LEU A 50 -1.14 -2.46 9.78
CA LEU A 50 0.14 -1.86 9.38
C LEU A 50 -0.03 -0.57 8.57
N ILE A 51 -1.16 0.11 8.74
CA ILE A 51 -1.41 1.48 8.30
C ILE A 51 -2.15 2.22 9.42
N ASP A 52 -1.89 3.51 9.56
CA ASP A 52 -2.49 4.36 10.59
C ASP A 52 -3.68 5.16 10.05
N GLY A 53 -3.71 5.39 8.72
CA GLY A 53 -4.82 6.05 8.05
C GLY A 53 -4.58 6.32 6.58
N VAL A 54 -5.67 6.62 5.87
CA VAL A 54 -5.67 7.12 4.50
C VAL A 54 -5.55 8.65 4.54
N LEU A 55 -4.67 9.22 3.72
CA LEU A 55 -4.41 10.66 3.63
C LEU A 55 -4.98 11.27 2.35
N ALA A 56 -4.99 10.52 1.25
CA ALA A 56 -5.53 10.98 -0.03
C ALA A 56 -5.97 9.82 -0.92
N TRP A 57 -6.93 10.10 -1.81
CA TRP A 57 -7.46 9.17 -2.79
C TRP A 57 -7.77 9.93 -4.07
N ASP A 58 -7.24 9.45 -5.20
CA ASP A 58 -7.56 9.91 -6.53
C ASP A 58 -8.37 8.81 -7.25
N PRO A 59 -9.69 9.00 -7.41
CA PRO A 59 -10.55 8.01 -8.05
C PRO A 59 -10.31 7.88 -9.56
N ASP A 60 -9.87 8.96 -10.23
CA ASP A 60 -9.68 8.98 -11.68
C ASP A 60 -8.41 8.21 -12.07
N ASP A 61 -7.37 8.35 -11.25
CA ASP A 61 -6.07 7.71 -11.46
C ASP A 61 -5.94 6.35 -10.74
N HIS A 62 -6.94 5.99 -9.93
CA HIS A 62 -6.94 4.84 -9.02
C HIS A 62 -5.68 4.79 -8.16
N VAL A 63 -5.37 5.89 -7.45
CA VAL A 63 -4.22 6.00 -6.57
C VAL A 63 -4.64 6.41 -5.16
N LEU A 64 -4.12 5.71 -4.15
CA LEU A 64 -4.33 6.02 -2.74
C LEU A 64 -3.00 6.28 -2.04
N HIS A 65 -2.99 7.27 -1.14
CA HIS A 65 -1.88 7.54 -0.22
C HIS A 65 -2.35 7.29 1.22
N ALA A 66 -1.66 6.39 1.90
CA ALA A 66 -1.82 6.07 3.30
C ALA A 66 -0.51 6.35 4.04
N GLN A 67 -0.56 6.32 5.37
CA GLN A 67 0.61 6.54 6.21
C GLN A 67 0.71 5.51 7.33
N ARG A 68 1.95 5.21 7.72
CA ARG A 68 2.26 4.52 8.98
C ARG A 68 3.46 5.17 9.66
N ARG A 69 3.35 5.45 10.95
CA ARG A 69 4.50 5.68 11.82
C ARG A 69 4.97 4.34 12.36
N VAL A 70 6.27 4.06 12.22
CA VAL A 70 6.88 2.89 12.85
C VAL A 70 7.04 3.19 14.34
N ASP A 71 6.17 2.63 15.16
CA ASP A 71 6.24 2.74 16.62
C ASP A 71 7.57 2.14 17.12
N PRO A 72 8.40 2.88 17.88
CA PRO A 72 9.58 2.31 18.51
C PRO A 72 9.31 1.09 19.40
N GLU A 73 8.09 0.95 19.92
CA GLU A 73 7.63 -0.18 20.74
C GLU A 73 6.96 -1.29 19.91
N ASP A 74 6.96 -1.20 18.57
CA ASP A 74 6.42 -2.26 17.71
C ASP A 74 7.11 -3.60 18.05
N PRO A 75 6.34 -4.65 18.41
CA PRO A 75 6.90 -5.91 18.92
C PRO A 75 7.87 -6.57 17.95
N VAL A 76 7.77 -6.29 16.64
CA VAL A 76 8.69 -6.86 15.64
C VAL A 76 10.13 -6.35 15.81
N LEU A 77 10.31 -5.13 16.32
CA LEU A 77 11.61 -4.47 16.40
C LEU A 77 12.52 -5.11 17.46
N GLY A 78 11.95 -5.70 18.51
CA GLY A 78 12.72 -6.43 19.53
C GLY A 78 13.48 -7.63 18.96
N GLY A 79 12.94 -8.26 17.91
CA GLY A 79 13.57 -9.40 17.22
C GLY A 79 14.30 -9.03 15.92
N HIS A 80 14.07 -7.85 15.37
CA HIS A 80 14.58 -7.46 14.05
C HIS A 80 15.24 -6.06 14.09
N PHE A 81 16.45 -5.90 14.62
CA PHE A 81 17.28 -6.90 15.30
C PHE A 81 17.71 -6.37 16.67
N PRO A 82 18.01 -7.24 17.66
CA PRO A 82 18.55 -6.79 18.94
C PRO A 82 19.77 -5.88 18.77
N GLY A 83 19.71 -4.66 19.33
CA GLY A 83 20.77 -3.65 19.22
C GLY A 83 20.85 -2.90 17.88
N ASN A 84 20.07 -3.29 16.88
CA ASN A 84 19.98 -2.61 15.58
C ASN A 84 18.56 -2.79 14.98
N PRO A 85 17.54 -2.11 15.54
CA PRO A 85 16.16 -2.26 15.11
C PRO A 85 15.95 -1.69 13.70
N ILE A 86 15.41 -2.53 12.82
CA ILE A 86 15.09 -2.24 11.42
C ILE A 86 13.69 -2.77 11.16
N TYR A 87 12.80 -1.98 10.57
CA TYR A 87 11.47 -2.47 10.23
C TYR A 87 11.55 -3.47 9.05
N PRO A 88 11.00 -4.69 9.18
CA PRO A 88 11.18 -5.72 8.15
C PRO A 88 10.60 -5.33 6.79
N GLY A 89 11.33 -5.65 5.71
CA GLY A 89 10.85 -5.44 4.34
C GLY A 89 9.52 -6.17 4.06
N ALA A 90 9.33 -7.37 4.61
CA ALA A 90 8.07 -8.10 4.47
C ALA A 90 6.88 -7.31 5.02
N LEU A 91 7.03 -6.61 6.15
CA LEU A 91 5.98 -5.78 6.73
C LEU A 91 5.76 -4.48 5.95
N GLN A 92 6.79 -3.96 5.27
CA GLN A 92 6.61 -2.89 4.29
C GLN A 92 5.74 -3.36 3.10
N GLY A 93 5.98 -4.58 2.62
CA GLY A 93 5.15 -5.19 1.58
C GLY A 93 3.71 -5.41 2.04
N GLU A 94 3.52 -5.88 3.27
CA GLU A 94 2.19 -6.04 3.86
C GLU A 94 1.46 -4.70 4.04
N ALA A 95 2.15 -3.64 4.48
CA ALA A 95 1.57 -2.31 4.58
C ALA A 95 1.10 -1.78 3.21
N ILE A 96 1.86 -2.05 2.13
CA ILE A 96 1.44 -1.79 0.75
C ILE A 96 0.19 -2.62 0.39
N ALA A 97 0.12 -3.89 0.79
CA ALA A 97 -1.04 -4.74 0.55
C ALA A 97 -2.31 -4.19 1.22
N GLN A 98 -2.21 -3.80 2.49
CA GLN A 98 -3.32 -3.21 3.25
C GLN A 98 -3.78 -1.88 2.66
N ALA A 99 -2.84 -1.01 2.24
CA ALA A 99 -3.20 0.20 1.52
C ALA A 99 -3.91 -0.11 0.18
N GLY A 100 -3.48 -1.16 -0.54
CA GLY A 100 -4.15 -1.66 -1.74
C GLY A 100 -5.57 -2.16 -1.47
N GLN A 101 -5.81 -2.84 -0.34
CA GLN A 101 -7.16 -3.23 0.09
C GLN A 101 -8.03 -2.02 0.42
N CYS A 102 -7.48 -0.99 1.09
CA CYS A 102 -8.19 0.27 1.31
C CYS A 102 -8.58 0.92 -0.03
N LEU A 103 -7.66 0.91 -1.00
CA LEU A 103 -7.91 1.42 -2.34
C LEU A 103 -9.09 0.67 -2.99
N LEU A 104 -9.05 -0.66 -2.98
CA LEU A 104 -10.11 -1.50 -3.55
C LEU A 104 -11.46 -1.25 -2.86
N HIS A 105 -11.46 -1.11 -1.53
CA HIS A 105 -12.65 -0.78 -0.75
C HIS A 105 -13.26 0.56 -1.18
N MET A 106 -12.45 1.59 -1.36
CA MET A 106 -12.89 2.90 -1.89
C MET A 106 -13.42 2.78 -3.32
N ALA A 107 -12.70 2.07 -4.20
CA ALA A 107 -13.07 1.88 -5.59
C ALA A 107 -14.41 1.11 -5.76
N ARG A 108 -14.76 0.25 -4.80
CA ARG A 108 -16.02 -0.50 -4.76
C ARG A 108 -17.16 0.23 -4.04
N GLY A 109 -17.02 1.53 -3.81
CA GLY A 109 -18.08 2.37 -3.25
C GLY A 109 -18.26 2.25 -1.74
N CYS A 110 -17.19 1.92 -1.01
CA CYS A 110 -17.19 1.85 0.46
C CYS A 110 -18.30 0.94 1.02
N PRO A 111 -18.24 -0.37 0.76
CA PRO A 111 -19.20 -1.30 1.35
C PRO A 111 -19.24 -1.20 2.89
N ALA A 112 -20.33 -1.69 3.49
CA ALA A 112 -20.51 -1.63 4.94
C ALA A 112 -19.54 -2.54 5.71
N GLN A 113 -18.96 -3.54 5.04
CA GLN A 113 -18.03 -4.51 5.62
C GLN A 113 -16.71 -4.48 4.85
N PRO A 114 -15.58 -4.83 5.51
CA PRO A 114 -14.31 -5.03 4.84
C PRO A 114 -14.42 -6.03 3.69
N LEU A 115 -13.56 -5.87 2.69
CA LEU A 115 -13.42 -6.86 1.63
C LEU A 115 -12.58 -8.04 2.12
N ASP A 116 -13.06 -9.26 1.91
CA ASP A 116 -12.29 -10.48 2.16
C ASP A 116 -11.31 -10.70 1.02
N ILE A 117 -10.09 -10.17 1.17
CA ILE A 117 -9.03 -10.24 0.16
C ILE A 117 -7.86 -11.06 0.69
N LEU A 118 -7.52 -12.13 -0.05
CA LEU A 118 -6.32 -12.93 0.18
C LEU A 118 -5.21 -12.49 -0.78
N ALA A 119 -4.02 -12.18 -0.25
CA ALA A 119 -2.84 -11.99 -1.10
C ALA A 119 -2.43 -13.33 -1.73
N THR A 120 -2.48 -13.45 -3.06
CA THR A 120 -2.23 -14.71 -3.79
C THR A 120 -0.89 -14.73 -4.49
N ARG A 121 -0.33 -13.56 -4.84
CA ARG A 121 0.96 -13.49 -5.56
C ARG A 121 1.68 -12.18 -5.27
N VAL A 122 3.00 -12.26 -5.15
CA VAL A 122 3.90 -11.10 -5.29
C VAL A 122 4.65 -11.26 -6.59
N PHE A 123 4.39 -10.40 -7.57
CA PHE A 123 5.06 -10.42 -8.87
C PHE A 123 6.50 -9.92 -8.77
N GLY A 124 6.74 -8.96 -7.87
CA GLY A 124 8.08 -8.46 -7.59
C GLY A 124 8.11 -7.49 -6.43
N ALA A 125 9.18 -7.51 -5.67
CA ALA A 125 9.43 -6.61 -4.55
C ALA A 125 10.89 -6.15 -4.58
N GLN A 126 11.14 -4.89 -4.25
CA GLN A 126 12.48 -4.34 -4.08
C GLN A 126 12.51 -3.54 -2.78
N PHE A 127 13.49 -3.83 -1.92
CA PHE A 127 13.72 -3.14 -0.66
C PHE A 127 15.02 -2.33 -0.80
N LEU A 128 14.86 -1.03 -0.99
CA LEU A 128 15.88 -0.09 -1.46
C LEU A 128 16.58 0.65 -0.32
N GLY A 129 16.04 0.58 0.90
CA GLY A 129 16.63 1.19 2.08
C GLY A 129 16.00 0.71 3.38
N GLN A 130 16.68 1.01 4.49
CA GLN A 130 16.17 0.71 5.82
C GLN A 130 15.03 1.65 6.19
N VAL A 131 14.08 1.12 6.93
CA VAL A 131 13.09 1.86 7.71
C VAL A 131 13.38 1.55 9.18
N ARG A 132 13.28 2.55 10.04
CA ARG A 132 13.71 2.50 11.44
C ARG A 132 12.61 2.94 12.41
N PRO A 133 12.76 2.63 13.71
CA PRO A 133 11.90 3.18 14.76
C PRO A 133 11.73 4.70 14.62
N GLY A 134 10.48 5.17 14.66
CA GLY A 134 10.13 6.57 14.54
C GLY A 134 9.98 7.10 13.12
N ASP A 135 10.39 6.34 12.09
CA ASP A 135 10.18 6.74 10.70
C ASP A 135 8.68 6.81 10.37
N ILE A 136 8.33 7.78 9.52
CA ILE A 136 7.01 7.88 8.91
C ILE A 136 7.10 7.34 7.49
N MET A 137 6.38 6.24 7.25
CA MET A 137 6.21 5.62 5.94
C MET A 137 5.04 6.27 5.23
N ASP A 138 5.33 6.96 4.13
CA ASP A 138 4.35 7.35 3.13
C ASP A 138 4.14 6.20 2.16
N ILE A 139 2.92 5.66 2.15
CA ILE A 139 2.54 4.44 1.43
C ILE A 139 1.63 4.86 0.27
N GLU A 140 2.12 4.77 -0.95
CA GLU A 140 1.33 5.11 -2.14
C GLU A 140 1.08 3.85 -2.97
N VAL A 141 -0.17 3.62 -3.34
CA VAL A 141 -0.59 2.43 -4.10
C VAL A 141 -1.43 2.83 -5.31
N ARG A 142 -1.32 2.07 -6.38
CA ARG A 142 -2.12 2.19 -7.61
C ARG A 142 -2.71 0.84 -7.98
N MET A 143 -3.98 0.84 -8.40
CA MET A 143 -4.60 -0.32 -9.04
C MET A 143 -4.08 -0.45 -10.48
N LEU A 144 -3.53 -1.61 -10.82
CA LEU A 144 -2.98 -1.92 -12.14
C LEU A 144 -3.96 -2.72 -12.99
N ASP A 145 -4.77 -3.57 -12.34
CA ASP A 145 -5.81 -4.38 -12.96
C ASP A 145 -6.85 -4.76 -11.89
N ASP A 146 -8.12 -4.88 -12.27
CA ASP A 146 -9.21 -5.43 -11.45
C ASP A 146 -10.27 -6.04 -12.36
N ASN A 147 -10.53 -7.34 -12.18
CA ASN A 147 -11.57 -8.07 -12.91
C ASN A 147 -12.73 -8.50 -12.01
N GLY A 148 -12.83 -7.95 -10.79
CA GLY A 148 -13.82 -8.28 -9.78
C GLY A 148 -13.35 -9.40 -8.85
N MET A 149 -12.75 -10.45 -9.38
CA MET A 149 -12.22 -11.58 -8.59
C MET A 149 -10.77 -11.35 -8.14
N LEU A 150 -9.92 -10.90 -9.07
CA LEU A 150 -8.52 -10.61 -8.84
C LEU A 150 -8.29 -9.12 -9.05
N ALA A 151 -7.49 -8.52 -8.16
CA ALA A 151 -6.98 -7.16 -8.29
C ALA A 151 -5.46 -7.17 -8.17
N ILE A 152 -4.79 -6.44 -9.05
CA ILE A 152 -3.33 -6.27 -9.04
C ILE A 152 -3.01 -4.84 -8.60
N PHE A 153 -2.11 -4.71 -7.64
CA PHE A 153 -1.66 -3.43 -7.11
C PHE A 153 -0.16 -3.25 -7.32
N GLY A 154 0.24 -2.02 -7.61
CA GLY A 154 1.62 -1.57 -7.52
C GLY A 154 1.74 -0.51 -6.43
N GLY A 155 2.71 -0.63 -5.54
CA GLY A 155 2.88 0.31 -4.44
C GLY A 155 4.33 0.65 -4.13
N ARG A 156 4.50 1.78 -3.44
CA ARG A 156 5.78 2.27 -2.96
C ARG A 156 5.66 2.73 -1.51
N ILE A 157 6.76 2.61 -0.78
CA ILE A 157 6.96 3.29 0.50
C ILE A 157 8.12 4.26 0.37
N SER A 158 7.92 5.48 0.85
CA SER A 158 8.99 6.45 1.08
C SER A 158 9.06 6.92 2.53
N VAL A 159 10.26 7.30 2.95
CA VAL A 159 10.52 7.93 4.26
C VAL A 159 11.34 9.18 3.99
N ALA A 160 10.85 10.33 4.45
CA ALA A 160 11.45 11.64 4.19
C ALA A 160 11.76 11.87 2.69
N GLY A 161 10.82 11.49 1.82
CA GLY A 161 10.92 11.61 0.36
C GLY A 161 11.78 10.55 -0.35
N ALA A 162 12.58 9.77 0.38
CA ALA A 162 13.40 8.71 -0.21
C ALA A 162 12.63 7.39 -0.30
N VAL A 163 12.59 6.76 -1.48
CA VAL A 163 11.93 5.46 -1.69
C VAL A 163 12.66 4.36 -0.94
N ARG A 164 11.94 3.61 -0.11
CA ARG A 164 12.45 2.50 0.72
C ARG A 164 12.00 1.14 0.19
N SER A 165 10.83 1.04 -0.40
CA SER A 165 10.40 -0.19 -1.06
C SER A 165 9.41 0.05 -2.20
N VAL A 166 9.36 -0.89 -3.13
CA VAL A 166 8.34 -0.98 -4.18
C VAL A 166 7.89 -2.43 -4.32
N VAL A 167 6.59 -2.66 -4.48
CA VAL A 167 6.00 -3.99 -4.58
C VAL A 167 4.90 -4.01 -5.63
N VAL A 168 4.81 -5.11 -6.40
CA VAL A 168 3.69 -5.43 -7.28
C VAL A 168 3.10 -6.76 -6.84
N MET A 169 1.80 -6.80 -6.55
CA MET A 169 1.14 -7.95 -5.94
C MET A 169 -0.30 -8.15 -6.44
N GLU A 170 -0.83 -9.34 -6.22
CA GLU A 170 -2.19 -9.78 -6.55
C GLU A 170 -2.95 -10.08 -5.26
N GLY A 171 -4.19 -9.57 -5.18
CA GLY A 171 -5.18 -9.96 -4.20
C GLY A 171 -6.35 -10.65 -4.89
N CYS A 172 -6.88 -11.69 -4.25
CA CYS A 172 -8.07 -12.41 -4.67
C CYS A 172 -9.20 -12.18 -3.67
N HIS A 173 -10.40 -11.88 -4.16
CA HIS A 173 -11.60 -11.94 -3.34
C HIS A 173 -11.89 -13.40 -2.99
N VAL A 174 -12.16 -13.67 -1.72
CA VAL A 174 -12.56 -15.00 -1.22
C VAL A 174 -13.96 -15.02 -0.65
#